data_AF-A0A8H5DK57-F1
#
_entry.id   AF-A0A8H5DK57-F1
#
_cell.length_a   1.000
_cell.length_b   1.000
_cell.length_c   1.000
_cell.angle_alpha   90.00
_cell.angle_beta   90.00
_cell.angle_gamma   90.00
#
_symmetry.space_group_name_H-M   'P 1'
#
loop_
_entity.id
_entity.type
_entity.pdbx_description
1 polymer ?
#
loop_
_entity_poly.entity_id
_entity_poly.type
_entity_poly.pdbx_seq_one_letter_code
_entity_poly.pdbx_strand_id
1 'polypeptide(L)'
;MPLPNHATTVTGGCSCGAIRYRIAIPELEDRPFHPMAPPAAGSRLPDTMTCHCNDCRRSTGSFLAVGVVEVPAPMLSVSTIAQDSESTIVSGRFLDVMASHYDAAEADAERPPYIPAADVFRATAESRSWLRFYHTTKAGEDWSRSFCGRCGSHVCFHFKLVPEYCHSGKVPDNWQDVFHLYLGGIDREFLDKGWFAPSTEAMFKYGTPFSRCVSATADCLKHVTKLKEFDEQVTKEELAGLRS
;
A
#
# COMPACT_ATOMS: atom_id res chain seq x y z
N MET A 1 1.58 -14.81 4.82
CA MET A 1 0.93 -13.56 5.27
C MET A 1 -0.29 -13.90 6.13
N PRO A 2 -0.63 -13.09 7.16
CA PRO A 2 -1.79 -13.30 8.03
C PRO A 2 -3.16 -12.81 7.51
N LEU A 3 -3.33 -12.47 6.22
CA LEU A 3 -4.67 -12.20 5.67
C LEU A 3 -5.58 -13.42 5.87
N PRO A 4 -6.89 -13.23 6.10
CA PRO A 4 -7.84 -14.34 6.26
C PRO A 4 -7.85 -15.21 5.01
N ASN A 5 -8.23 -16.48 5.12
CA ASN A 5 -8.31 -17.37 3.94
C ASN A 5 -9.61 -17.18 3.14
N HIS A 6 -10.65 -16.60 3.75
CA HIS A 6 -11.93 -16.31 3.11
C HIS A 6 -11.94 -14.95 2.42
N ALA A 7 -12.86 -14.78 1.46
CA ALA A 7 -13.08 -13.53 0.77
C ALA A 7 -13.56 -12.44 1.76
N THR A 8 -12.96 -11.25 1.66
CA THR A 8 -13.29 -10.11 2.51
C THR A 8 -13.07 -8.80 1.76
N THR A 9 -13.74 -7.74 2.19
CA THR A 9 -13.44 -6.38 1.74
C THR A 9 -12.72 -5.63 2.85
N VAL A 10 -11.61 -4.98 2.51
CA VAL A 10 -10.88 -4.07 3.39
C VAL A 10 -11.03 -2.65 2.88
N THR A 11 -11.18 -1.69 3.79
CA THR A 11 -11.33 -0.28 3.45
C THR A 11 -10.19 0.56 4.01
N GLY A 12 -9.98 1.71 3.38
CA GLY A 12 -8.99 2.69 3.78
C GLY A 12 -9.12 3.98 2.98
N GLY A 13 -8.25 4.95 3.26
CA GLY A 13 -8.28 6.23 2.57
C GLY A 13 -7.36 7.28 3.17
N CYS A 14 -7.56 8.53 2.76
CA CYS A 14 -6.85 9.67 3.33
C CYS A 14 -7.47 10.12 4.66
N SER A 15 -6.72 10.91 5.43
CA SER A 15 -7.14 11.35 6.77
C SER A 15 -8.38 12.26 6.77
N CYS A 16 -8.67 12.97 5.69
CA CYS A 16 -9.89 13.79 5.60
C CYS A 16 -11.07 13.07 4.92
N GLY A 17 -10.94 11.81 4.51
CA GLY A 17 -12.02 11.04 3.86
C GLY A 17 -12.32 11.40 2.40
N ALA A 18 -11.68 12.44 1.86
CA ALA A 18 -11.87 12.87 0.46
C ALA A 18 -11.48 11.80 -0.58
N ILE A 19 -10.63 10.84 -0.19
CA ILE A 19 -10.22 9.69 -1.00
C ILE A 19 -10.45 8.45 -0.14
N ARG A 20 -11.22 7.49 -0.66
CA ARG A 20 -11.39 6.16 -0.07
C ARG A 20 -11.15 5.09 -1.09
N TYR A 21 -10.70 3.95 -0.61
CA TYR A 21 -10.51 2.76 -1.43
C TYR A 21 -11.09 1.52 -0.75
N ARG A 22 -11.42 0.53 -1.57
CA ARG A 22 -11.85 -0.81 -1.18
C ARG A 22 -10.94 -1.83 -1.86
N ILE A 23 -10.38 -2.72 -1.05
CA ILE A 23 -9.62 -3.88 -1.49
C ILE A 23 -10.55 -5.09 -1.39
N ALA A 24 -10.97 -5.62 -2.53
CA ALA A 24 -11.71 -6.87 -2.62
C ALA A 24 -10.72 -8.04 -2.60
N ILE A 25 -10.52 -8.61 -1.41
CA ILE A 25 -9.62 -9.74 -1.20
C ILE A 25 -10.40 -11.02 -1.51
N PRO A 26 -10.00 -11.81 -2.52
CA PRO A 26 -10.71 -13.04 -2.85
C PRO A 26 -10.35 -14.18 -1.87
N GLU A 27 -11.05 -15.31 -2.04
CA GLU A 27 -10.69 -16.59 -1.41
C GLU A 27 -9.21 -16.92 -1.67
N LEU A 28 -8.55 -17.59 -0.72
CA LEU A 28 -7.11 -17.88 -0.82
C LEU A 28 -6.72 -18.59 -2.13
N GLU A 29 -7.57 -19.50 -2.60
CA GLU A 29 -7.35 -20.27 -3.83
C GLU A 29 -7.40 -19.41 -5.09
N ASP A 30 -8.27 -18.39 -5.09
CA ASP A 30 -8.49 -17.44 -6.19
C ASP A 30 -7.48 -16.27 -6.20
N ARG A 31 -6.67 -16.12 -5.14
CA ARG A 31 -5.63 -15.09 -5.10
C ARG A 31 -4.55 -15.39 -6.14
N PRO A 32 -4.20 -14.43 -7.02
CA PRO A 32 -3.15 -14.64 -8.00
C PRO A 32 -1.80 -14.80 -7.29
N PHE A 33 -0.94 -15.65 -7.85
CA PHE A 33 0.45 -15.72 -7.41
C PHE A 33 1.15 -14.38 -7.63
N HIS A 34 2.07 -14.08 -6.74
CA HIS A 34 2.86 -12.86 -6.83
C HIS A 34 3.79 -12.92 -8.06
N PRO A 35 3.62 -12.06 -9.09
CA PRO A 35 4.31 -12.22 -10.37
C PRO A 35 5.83 -11.98 -10.29
N MET A 36 6.28 -11.20 -9.30
CA MET A 36 7.72 -10.95 -9.08
C MET A 36 8.40 -12.05 -8.24
N ALA A 37 7.65 -13.04 -7.74
CA ALA A 37 8.18 -14.12 -6.92
C ALA A 37 8.19 -15.46 -7.69
N PRO A 38 9.14 -16.36 -7.43
CA PRO A 38 9.07 -17.71 -7.97
C PRO A 38 7.82 -18.44 -7.46
N PRO A 39 7.11 -19.24 -8.30
CA PRO A 39 5.90 -19.96 -7.87
C PRO A 39 6.12 -20.84 -6.63
N ALA A 40 7.31 -21.43 -6.50
CA ALA A 40 7.69 -22.26 -5.35
C ALA A 40 7.70 -21.51 -4.00
N ALA A 41 7.78 -20.17 -4.01
CA ALA A 41 7.65 -19.37 -2.80
C ALA A 41 6.21 -19.33 -2.26
N GLY A 42 5.22 -19.69 -3.08
CA GLY A 42 3.82 -19.72 -2.68
C GLY A 42 3.23 -18.35 -2.29
N SER A 43 3.93 -17.25 -2.59
CA SER A 43 3.43 -15.90 -2.31
C SER A 43 2.25 -15.55 -3.24
N ARG A 44 1.23 -14.92 -2.68
CA ARG A 44 -0.02 -14.56 -3.34
C ARG A 44 -0.39 -13.13 -3.03
N LEU A 45 -1.08 -12.49 -3.95
CA LEU A 45 -1.56 -11.12 -3.80
C LEU A 45 -2.99 -11.06 -3.23
N PRO A 46 -3.35 -10.00 -2.47
CA PRO A 46 -2.49 -8.87 -2.13
C PRO A 46 -1.38 -9.25 -1.14
N ASP A 47 -0.17 -8.69 -1.31
CA ASP A 47 1.00 -8.95 -0.45
C ASP A 47 1.29 -7.75 0.49
N THR A 48 1.88 -7.96 1.67
CA THR A 48 2.22 -6.90 2.62
C THR A 48 3.72 -6.89 2.87
N MET A 49 4.33 -5.74 2.73
CA MET A 49 5.76 -5.59 2.95
C MET A 49 6.08 -4.28 3.66
N THR A 50 7.26 -4.22 4.27
CA THR A 50 7.87 -2.92 4.58
C THR A 50 8.92 -2.59 3.53
N CYS A 51 9.07 -1.31 3.23
CA CYS A 51 10.09 -0.83 2.29
C CYS A 51 11.00 0.18 2.99
N HIS A 52 12.31 -0.08 2.90
CA HIS A 52 13.35 0.75 3.52
C HIS A 52 13.87 1.86 2.60
N CYS A 53 13.37 1.97 1.36
CA CYS A 53 13.90 2.94 0.41
C CYS A 53 13.62 4.39 0.81
N ASN A 54 14.51 5.29 0.39
CA ASN A 54 14.40 6.71 0.69
C ASN A 54 13.12 7.33 0.11
N ASP A 55 12.63 6.86 -1.03
CA ASP A 55 11.40 7.41 -1.64
C ASP A 55 10.16 7.10 -0.81
N CYS A 56 10.01 5.86 -0.33
CA CYS A 56 8.90 5.48 0.53
C CYS A 56 8.95 6.26 1.84
N ARG A 57 10.13 6.37 2.47
CA ARG A 57 10.32 7.21 3.67
C ARG A 57 9.98 8.68 3.40
N ARG A 58 10.54 9.28 2.34
CA ARG A 58 10.33 10.71 2.03
C ARG A 58 8.89 11.01 1.67
N SER A 59 8.23 10.12 0.96
CA SER A 59 6.80 10.25 0.66
C SER A 59 5.99 10.30 1.95
N THR A 60 6.16 9.35 2.85
CA THR A 60 5.31 9.27 4.06
C THR A 60 5.78 10.13 5.23
N GLY A 61 6.98 10.72 5.16
CA GLY A 61 7.64 11.32 6.31
C GLY A 61 8.05 10.31 7.39
N SER A 62 7.97 8.99 7.12
CA SER A 62 8.25 7.95 8.11
C SER A 62 9.75 7.81 8.39
N PHE A 63 10.13 7.78 9.67
CA PHE A 63 11.52 7.51 10.04
C PHE A 63 11.92 6.04 9.87
N LEU A 64 10.97 5.13 10.12
CA LEU A 64 11.14 3.68 9.97
C LEU A 64 10.69 3.19 8.60
N ALA A 65 10.99 1.93 8.29
CA ALA A 65 10.52 1.24 7.08
C ALA A 65 9.01 1.37 6.93
N VAL A 66 8.59 1.70 5.71
CA VAL A 66 7.20 2.05 5.42
C VAL A 66 6.42 0.80 5.06
N GLY A 67 5.38 0.50 5.82
CA GLY A 67 4.44 -0.57 5.51
C GLY A 67 3.57 -0.23 4.30
N VAL A 68 3.48 -1.16 3.36
CA VAL A 68 2.58 -1.09 2.20
C VAL A 68 1.85 -2.43 2.03
N VAL A 69 0.65 -2.36 1.46
CA VAL A 69 -0.02 -3.52 0.86
C VAL A 69 0.02 -3.36 -0.66
N GLU A 70 0.53 -4.37 -1.33
CA GLU A 70 0.58 -4.51 -2.77
C GLU A 70 -0.72 -5.13 -3.28
N VAL A 71 -1.45 -4.38 -4.10
CA VAL A 71 -2.78 -4.75 -4.57
C VAL A 71 -2.81 -4.69 -6.11
N PRO A 72 -3.14 -5.78 -6.80
CA PRO A 72 -3.33 -5.76 -8.25
C PRO A 72 -4.64 -5.04 -8.61
N ALA A 73 -4.66 -4.37 -9.77
CA ALA A 73 -5.79 -3.54 -10.19
C ALA A 73 -7.19 -4.16 -10.07
N PRO A 74 -7.43 -5.44 -10.41
CA PRO A 74 -8.77 -6.03 -10.33
C PRO A 74 -9.33 -6.09 -8.91
N MET A 75 -8.50 -5.97 -7.88
CA MET A 75 -8.90 -6.01 -6.48
C MET A 75 -9.16 -4.63 -5.89
N LEU A 76 -8.87 -3.53 -6.59
CA LEU A 76 -8.89 -2.19 -6.01
C LEU A 76 -9.91 -1.29 -6.71
N SER A 77 -10.78 -0.68 -5.90
CA SER A 77 -11.69 0.37 -6.33
C SER A 77 -11.57 1.59 -5.44
N VAL A 78 -11.85 2.77 -6.00
CA VAL A 78 -11.59 4.07 -5.38
C VAL A 78 -12.78 4.99 -5.59
N SER A 79 -13.10 5.75 -4.55
CA SER A 79 -14.11 6.82 -4.58
C SER A 79 -13.48 8.12 -4.10
N THR A 80 -13.63 9.18 -4.88
CA THR A 80 -13.06 10.51 -4.58
C THR A 80 -14.13 11.59 -4.55
N ILE A 81 -13.98 12.54 -3.62
CA ILE A 81 -14.85 13.72 -3.52
C ILE A 81 -14.29 14.83 -4.43
N ALA A 82 -15.18 15.48 -5.18
CA ALA A 82 -14.83 16.59 -6.07
C ALA A 82 -14.48 17.86 -5.28
N GLN A 83 -13.59 18.70 -5.81
CA GLN A 83 -13.18 19.94 -5.12
C GLN A 83 -14.32 20.97 -5.02
N ASP A 84 -15.19 21.03 -6.02
CA ASP A 84 -16.30 21.97 -6.15
C ASP A 84 -17.54 21.61 -5.31
N SER A 85 -17.61 20.36 -4.81
CA SER A 85 -18.64 19.92 -3.87
C SER A 85 -18.47 20.45 -2.44
N GLU A 86 -17.56 21.40 -2.20
CA GLU A 86 -17.39 22.08 -0.91
C GLU A 86 -18.60 22.97 -0.58
N SER A 87 -19.63 22.37 0.00
CA SER A 87 -20.64 23.12 0.76
C SER A 87 -20.38 23.09 2.26
N THR A 88 -20.02 21.95 2.88
CA THR A 88 -19.81 21.90 4.36
C THR A 88 -19.06 20.66 4.84
N ILE A 89 -18.45 19.86 3.96
CA ILE A 89 -17.86 18.57 4.34
C ILE A 89 -16.47 18.77 4.96
N VAL A 90 -16.43 19.28 6.19
CA VAL A 90 -15.31 19.06 7.11
C VAL A 90 -15.46 17.66 7.68
N SER A 91 -15.21 16.63 6.86
CA SER A 91 -15.11 15.23 7.32
C SER A 91 -13.72 14.95 7.88
N GLY A 92 -13.14 15.92 8.58
CA GLY A 92 -11.81 15.79 9.16
C GLY A 92 -11.83 14.65 10.16
N ARG A 93 -11.41 13.45 9.75
CA ARG A 93 -11.40 12.27 10.62
C ARG A 93 -10.42 12.37 11.80
N PHE A 94 -9.77 13.52 11.97
CA PHE A 94 -8.83 13.76 13.04
C PHE A 94 -9.50 13.63 14.42
N LEU A 95 -10.76 14.07 14.55
CA LEU A 95 -11.55 13.86 15.76
C LEU A 95 -12.33 12.53 15.69
N ASP A 96 -12.83 12.17 14.51
CA ASP A 96 -13.72 11.01 14.36
C ASP A 96 -12.99 9.65 14.44
N VAL A 97 -11.81 9.44 13.86
CA VAL A 97 -11.14 8.10 13.91
C VAL A 97 -10.76 7.70 15.34
N MET A 98 -10.59 8.67 16.25
CA MET A 98 -10.39 8.38 17.67
C MET A 98 -11.69 8.35 18.47
N ALA A 99 -12.81 8.74 17.88
CA ALA A 99 -14.11 8.71 18.54
C ALA A 99 -14.59 7.26 18.64
N SER A 100 -15.07 6.88 19.83
CA SER A 100 -15.59 5.53 20.10
C SER A 100 -16.85 5.16 19.31
N HIS A 101 -17.46 6.12 18.63
CA HIS A 101 -18.71 5.99 17.87
C HIS A 101 -18.52 6.23 16.36
N TYR A 102 -17.29 6.23 15.85
CA TYR A 102 -17.07 6.37 14.42
C TYR A 102 -17.57 5.15 13.66
N ASP A 103 -18.50 5.40 12.73
CA ASP A 103 -18.99 4.42 11.77
C ASP A 103 -18.48 4.79 10.37
N ALA A 104 -17.60 3.95 9.83
CA ALA A 104 -17.05 4.13 8.49
C ALA A 104 -18.11 3.98 7.40
N ALA A 105 -19.13 3.13 7.59
CA ALA A 105 -20.19 2.92 6.63
C ALA A 105 -21.13 4.12 6.56
N GLU A 106 -21.49 4.70 7.70
CA GLU A 106 -22.27 5.95 7.76
C GLU A 106 -21.50 7.11 7.11
N ALA A 107 -20.23 7.30 7.46
CA ALA A 107 -19.38 8.34 6.88
C ALA A 107 -19.19 8.20 5.35
N ASP A 108 -19.31 6.98 4.83
CA ASP A 108 -19.18 6.66 3.41
C ASP A 108 -20.56 6.55 2.69
N ALA A 109 -21.69 6.81 3.35
CA ALA A 109 -23.03 6.56 2.79
C ALA A 109 -23.38 7.42 1.57
N GLU A 110 -22.99 8.70 1.56
CA GLU A 110 -23.32 9.67 0.51
C GLU A 110 -22.18 9.89 -0.49
N ARG A 111 -21.12 9.07 -0.44
CA ARG A 111 -19.94 9.30 -1.27
C ARG A 111 -20.18 8.93 -2.74
N PRO A 112 -19.43 9.53 -3.68
CA PRO A 112 -19.46 9.13 -5.09
C PRO A 112 -19.15 7.64 -5.29
N PRO A 113 -19.61 7.01 -6.38
CA PRO A 113 -19.37 5.59 -6.64
C PRO A 113 -17.89 5.20 -6.57
N TYR A 114 -17.63 3.97 -6.11
CA TYR A 114 -16.31 3.36 -6.25
C TYR A 114 -16.14 2.90 -7.69
N ILE A 115 -15.08 3.39 -8.35
CA ILE A 115 -14.69 3.02 -9.70
C ILE A 115 -13.32 2.34 -9.70
N PRO A 116 -12.93 1.61 -10.76
CA PRO A 116 -11.64 0.91 -10.80
C PRO A 116 -10.46 1.83 -10.48
N ALA A 117 -9.51 1.35 -9.67
CA ALA A 117 -8.37 2.15 -9.25
C ALA A 117 -7.48 2.59 -10.42
N ALA A 118 -7.40 1.81 -11.49
CA ALA A 118 -6.67 2.17 -12.70
C ALA A 118 -7.22 3.43 -13.38
N ASP A 119 -8.50 3.75 -13.19
CA ASP A 119 -9.12 4.96 -13.75
C ASP A 119 -8.91 6.19 -12.85
N VAL A 120 -8.43 5.98 -11.62
CA VAL A 120 -8.29 7.04 -10.61
C VAL A 120 -6.84 7.30 -10.23
N PHE A 121 -6.02 6.27 -10.01
CA PHE A 121 -4.65 6.37 -9.51
C PHE A 121 -3.59 6.39 -10.62
N ARG A 122 -3.97 6.41 -11.89
CA ARG A 122 -3.05 6.72 -12.98
C ARG A 122 -2.94 8.24 -13.16
N ALA A 123 -1.71 8.74 -13.27
CA ALA A 123 -1.43 10.15 -13.49
C ALA A 123 -1.60 10.57 -14.97
N THR A 124 -2.79 10.34 -15.55
CA THR A 124 -3.06 10.53 -16.99
C THR A 124 -3.83 11.82 -17.30
N ALA A 125 -4.52 12.42 -16.33
CA ALA A 125 -5.34 13.62 -16.54
C ALA A 125 -5.43 14.49 -15.28
N GLU A 126 -5.85 15.74 -15.46
CA GLU A 126 -6.17 16.62 -14.32
C GLU A 126 -7.33 16.05 -13.51
N SER A 127 -7.09 15.86 -12.20
CA SER A 127 -8.13 15.36 -11.30
C SER A 127 -9.01 16.51 -10.82
N ARG A 128 -10.33 16.40 -11.07
CA ARG A 128 -11.35 17.26 -10.44
C ARG A 128 -11.56 16.96 -8.95
N SER A 129 -10.91 15.93 -8.44
CA SER A 129 -10.94 15.54 -7.02
C SER A 129 -9.77 16.13 -6.25
N TRP A 130 -9.68 15.84 -4.95
CA TRP A 130 -8.51 16.18 -4.13
C TRP A 130 -7.28 15.29 -4.37
N LEU A 131 -7.31 14.34 -5.29
CA LEU A 131 -6.16 13.50 -5.62
C LEU A 131 -5.10 14.30 -6.40
N ARG A 132 -3.83 14.15 -6.01
CA ARG A 132 -2.68 14.77 -6.65
C ARG A 132 -1.60 13.73 -6.89
N PHE A 133 -0.74 14.00 -7.87
CA PHE A 133 0.31 13.08 -8.31
C PHE A 133 1.68 13.74 -8.34
N TYR A 134 2.71 12.91 -8.19
CA TYR A 134 4.10 13.26 -8.50
C TYR A 134 4.89 11.99 -8.85
N HIS A 135 6.06 12.16 -9.46
CA HIS A 135 6.94 11.06 -9.88
C HIS A 135 8.26 11.14 -9.08
N THR A 136 8.74 10.01 -8.52
CA THR A 136 10.03 9.97 -7.81
C THR A 136 11.15 9.30 -8.59
N THR A 137 10.84 8.40 -9.52
CA THR A 137 11.83 7.63 -10.28
C THR A 137 11.84 8.02 -11.75
N LYS A 138 10.73 7.76 -12.45
CA LYS A 138 10.56 8.03 -13.88
C LYS A 138 9.30 8.85 -14.08
N ALA A 139 9.40 9.96 -14.81
CA ALA A 139 8.23 10.68 -15.27
C ALA A 139 7.52 9.84 -16.34
N GLY A 140 6.22 9.61 -16.16
CA GLY A 140 5.40 8.82 -17.08
C GLY A 140 4.15 8.28 -16.40
N GLU A 141 3.15 7.92 -17.20
CA GLU A 141 1.84 7.45 -16.72
C GLU A 141 1.90 6.06 -16.07
N ASP A 142 2.99 5.34 -16.28
CA ASP A 142 3.20 3.97 -15.83
C ASP A 142 3.78 3.89 -14.40
N TRP A 143 4.21 5.01 -13.82
CA TRP A 143 4.70 5.10 -12.44
C TRP A 143 4.26 6.40 -11.82
N SER A 144 3.52 6.37 -10.72
CA SER A 144 3.16 7.60 -10.03
C SER A 144 2.98 7.38 -8.54
N ARG A 145 3.20 8.44 -7.76
CA ARG A 145 2.77 8.50 -6.36
C ARG A 145 1.59 9.43 -6.26
N SER A 146 0.62 9.05 -5.46
CA SER A 146 -0.58 9.84 -5.22
C SER A 146 -0.76 10.21 -3.76
N PHE A 147 -1.30 11.41 -3.54
CA PHE A 147 -1.59 11.94 -2.22
C PHE A 147 -2.85 12.80 -2.26
N CYS A 148 -3.42 13.05 -1.09
CA CYS A 148 -4.54 13.96 -0.94
C CYS A 148 -4.05 15.41 -0.91
N GLY A 149 -4.38 16.22 -1.90
CA GLY A 149 -4.11 17.66 -1.92
C GLY A 149 -4.82 18.45 -0.82
N ARG A 150 -5.82 17.86 -0.15
CA ARG A 150 -6.55 18.49 0.97
C ARG A 150 -5.85 18.33 2.32
N CYS A 151 -5.44 17.11 2.66
CA CYS A 151 -4.86 16.79 3.98
C CYS A 151 -3.40 16.32 3.94
N GLY A 152 -2.80 16.18 2.75
CA GLY A 152 -1.42 15.74 2.58
C GLY A 152 -1.19 14.24 2.74
N SER A 153 -2.20 13.43 3.14
CA SER A 153 -2.01 11.99 3.31
C SER A 153 -1.56 11.34 1.99
N HIS A 154 -0.45 10.61 2.05
CA HIS A 154 0.00 9.75 0.96
C HIS A 154 -0.93 8.54 0.85
N VAL A 155 -1.37 8.24 -0.37
CA VAL A 155 -2.39 7.22 -0.63
C VAL A 155 -1.79 6.00 -1.28
N CYS A 156 -1.08 6.17 -2.40
CA CYS A 156 -0.63 5.05 -3.21
C CYS A 156 0.69 5.36 -3.94
N PHE A 157 1.48 4.32 -4.18
CA PHE A 157 2.42 4.28 -5.30
C PHE A 157 1.89 3.29 -6.34
N HIS A 158 1.59 3.79 -7.53
CA HIS A 158 1.17 3.03 -8.69
C HIS A 158 2.37 2.74 -9.57
N PHE A 159 2.44 1.51 -10.09
CA PHE A 159 3.33 1.15 -11.18
C PHE A 159 2.71 0.10 -12.07
N LYS A 160 3.14 0.05 -13.33
CA LYS A 160 2.86 -1.08 -14.23
C LYS A 160 3.96 -2.12 -14.16
N LEU A 161 3.55 -3.37 -14.11
CA LEU A 161 4.43 -4.51 -14.32
C LEU A 161 4.96 -4.49 -15.75
N VAL A 162 6.26 -4.77 -15.85
CA VAL A 162 6.95 -5.03 -17.11
C VAL A 162 7.59 -6.41 -17.04
N PRO A 163 7.89 -7.06 -18.19
CA PRO A 163 8.50 -8.40 -18.23
C PRO A 163 9.71 -8.55 -17.30
N GLU A 164 10.54 -7.53 -17.20
CA GLU A 164 11.78 -7.50 -16.40
C GLU A 164 11.51 -7.60 -14.88
N TYR A 165 10.32 -7.25 -14.42
CA TYR A 165 9.94 -7.36 -13.00
C TYR A 165 9.32 -8.72 -12.68
N CYS A 166 8.82 -9.42 -13.70
CA CYS A 166 8.12 -10.68 -13.52
C CYS A 166 9.11 -11.84 -13.53
N HIS A 167 9.03 -12.73 -12.54
CA HIS A 167 9.94 -13.87 -12.42
C HIS A 167 9.95 -14.77 -13.69
N SER A 168 8.79 -14.91 -14.33
CA SER A 168 8.63 -15.71 -15.56
C SER A 168 9.02 -14.95 -16.85
N GLY A 169 9.36 -13.66 -16.76
CA GLY A 169 9.48 -12.77 -17.92
C GLY A 169 8.14 -12.46 -18.59
N LYS A 170 7.00 -12.81 -17.98
CA LYS A 170 5.67 -12.57 -18.53
C LYS A 170 4.80 -11.79 -17.55
N VAL A 171 4.22 -10.68 -18.03
CA VAL A 171 3.21 -9.91 -17.31
C VAL A 171 1.89 -10.69 -17.29
N PRO A 172 1.07 -10.61 -16.22
CA PRO A 172 -0.24 -11.23 -16.20
C PRO A 172 -1.15 -10.71 -17.33
N ASP A 173 -1.89 -11.60 -17.97
CA ASP A 173 -2.70 -11.26 -19.16
C ASP A 173 -3.85 -10.29 -18.85
N ASN A 174 -4.39 -10.35 -17.62
CA ASN A 174 -5.61 -9.65 -17.22
C ASN A 174 -5.37 -8.39 -16.39
N TRP A 175 -4.13 -8.12 -15.97
CA TRP A 175 -3.78 -6.90 -15.25
C TRP A 175 -2.28 -6.65 -15.29
N GLN A 176 -1.92 -5.37 -15.34
CA GLN A 176 -0.52 -4.93 -15.29
C GLN A 176 -0.32 -3.85 -14.21
N ASP A 177 -1.37 -3.12 -13.84
CA ASP A 177 -1.28 -2.08 -12.82
C ASP A 177 -1.29 -2.69 -11.42
N VAL A 178 -0.33 -2.23 -10.63
CA VAL A 178 -0.14 -2.59 -9.23
C VAL A 178 -0.13 -1.32 -8.40
N PHE A 179 -0.75 -1.43 -7.22
CA PHE A 179 -0.92 -0.32 -6.30
C PHE A 179 -0.32 -0.71 -4.94
N HIS A 180 0.73 -0.02 -4.53
CA HIS A 180 1.23 -0.04 -3.16
C HIS A 180 0.46 0.98 -2.33
N LEU A 181 -0.55 0.52 -1.60
CA LEU A 181 -1.28 1.35 -0.65
C LEU A 181 -0.51 1.40 0.67
N TYR A 182 -0.35 2.59 1.24
CA TYR A 182 0.33 2.73 2.52
C TYR A 182 -0.55 2.19 3.65
N LEU A 183 0.02 1.33 4.51
CA LEU A 183 -0.73 0.68 5.60
C LEU A 183 -1.32 1.69 6.59
N GLY A 184 -0.70 2.87 6.75
CA GLY A 184 -1.25 3.96 7.57
C GLY A 184 -2.57 4.55 7.06
N GLY A 185 -2.99 4.22 5.84
CA GLY A 185 -4.30 4.59 5.30
C GLY A 185 -5.37 3.50 5.45
N ILE A 186 -5.02 2.28 5.87
CA ILE A 186 -6.00 1.20 6.09
C ILE A 186 -6.81 1.53 7.35
N ASP A 187 -8.12 1.28 7.32
CA ASP A 187 -8.95 1.54 8.49
C ASP A 187 -8.53 0.66 9.68
N ARG A 188 -8.53 1.26 10.86
CA ARG A 188 -7.96 0.69 12.08
C ARG A 188 -8.52 -0.69 12.43
N GLU A 189 -9.82 -0.91 12.19
CA GLU A 189 -10.47 -2.19 12.47
C GLU A 189 -9.81 -3.39 11.78
N PHE A 190 -9.12 -3.17 10.65
CA PHE A 190 -8.41 -4.23 9.93
C PHE A 190 -6.97 -4.36 10.38
N LEU A 191 -6.33 -3.24 10.78
CA LEU A 191 -4.98 -3.24 11.34
C LEU A 191 -4.93 -3.95 12.70
N ASP A 192 -5.94 -3.74 13.55
CA ASP A 192 -6.04 -4.35 14.88
C ASP A 192 -6.22 -5.89 14.82
N LYS A 193 -6.63 -6.44 13.67
CA LYS A 193 -6.74 -7.90 13.44
C LYS A 193 -5.39 -8.57 13.13
N GLY A 194 -4.30 -7.80 12.98
CA GLY A 194 -2.98 -8.33 12.62
C GLY A 194 -2.85 -8.84 11.18
N TRP A 195 -3.90 -8.67 10.37
CA TRP A 195 -3.99 -9.13 8.98
C TRP A 195 -2.92 -8.56 8.05
N PHE A 196 -2.36 -7.41 8.41
CA PHE A 196 -1.39 -6.66 7.62
C PHE A 196 0.06 -6.76 8.14
N ALA A 197 0.37 -7.72 9.03
CA ALA A 197 1.76 -7.94 9.40
C ALA A 197 2.59 -8.25 8.13
N PRO A 198 3.75 -7.61 7.93
CA PRO A 198 4.52 -7.74 6.70
C PRO A 198 5.06 -9.16 6.54
N SER A 199 4.96 -9.69 5.32
CA SER A 199 5.54 -10.98 4.93
C SER A 199 7.04 -10.85 4.59
N THR A 200 7.45 -9.67 4.12
CA THR A 200 8.80 -9.35 3.66
C THR A 200 9.19 -7.91 3.97
N GLU A 201 10.49 -7.64 3.95
CA GLU A 201 11.05 -6.29 3.97
C GLU A 201 11.92 -6.09 2.74
N ALA A 202 11.56 -5.14 1.89
CA ALA A 202 12.27 -4.81 0.67
C ALA A 202 13.25 -3.65 0.88
N MET A 203 14.25 -3.55 0.00
CA MET A 203 15.19 -2.42 -0.05
C MET A 203 16.01 -2.24 1.24
N PHE A 204 16.23 -3.32 2.00
CA PHE A 204 16.82 -3.28 3.34
C PHE A 204 18.19 -2.60 3.37
N LYS A 205 18.99 -2.77 2.30
CA LYS A 205 20.31 -2.14 2.15
C LYS A 205 20.26 -0.60 2.23
N TYR A 206 19.14 0.00 1.82
CA TYR A 206 18.95 1.45 1.79
C TYR A 206 18.33 2.02 3.08
N GLY A 207 17.98 1.16 4.04
CA GLY A 207 17.43 1.59 5.32
C GLY A 207 18.44 2.39 6.13
N THR A 208 17.95 3.34 6.93
CA THR A 208 18.80 4.03 7.90
C THR A 208 19.35 3.01 8.92
N PRO A 209 20.51 3.27 9.54
CA PRO A 209 21.05 2.38 10.57
C PRO A 209 20.03 2.05 11.66
N PHE A 210 19.29 3.05 12.14
CA PHE A 210 18.25 2.85 13.15
C PHE A 210 17.07 2.01 12.64
N SER A 211 16.55 2.29 11.44
CA SER A 211 15.44 1.50 10.85
C SER A 211 15.82 0.03 10.66
N ARG A 212 17.04 -0.22 10.17
CA ARG A 212 17.57 -1.58 9.99
C ARG A 212 17.78 -2.28 11.33
N CYS A 213 18.28 -1.57 12.36
CA CYS A 213 18.41 -2.10 13.70
C CYS A 213 17.05 -2.50 14.28
N VAL A 214 16.04 -1.62 14.22
CA VAL A 214 14.67 -1.92 14.69
C VAL A 214 14.10 -3.15 13.97
N SER A 215 14.19 -3.20 12.64
CA SER A 215 13.72 -4.35 11.86
C SER A 215 14.45 -5.66 12.21
N ALA A 216 15.76 -5.60 12.49
CA ALA A 216 16.56 -6.78 12.84
C ALA A 216 16.35 -7.27 14.28
N THR A 217 15.79 -6.44 15.17
CA THR A 217 15.70 -6.69 16.62
C THR A 217 14.27 -6.84 17.12
N ALA A 218 13.30 -6.11 16.56
CA ALA A 218 11.91 -6.15 17.02
C ALA A 218 11.31 -7.55 16.86
N ASP A 219 10.63 -8.06 17.89
CA ASP A 219 10.16 -9.45 17.93
C ASP A 219 9.24 -9.82 16.76
N CYS A 220 8.39 -8.88 16.33
CA CYS A 220 7.48 -9.06 15.20
C CYS A 220 8.15 -8.95 13.82
N LEU A 221 9.37 -8.42 13.73
CA LEU A 221 10.07 -8.19 12.45
C LEU A 221 11.33 -9.04 12.29
N LYS A 222 11.99 -9.47 13.37
CA LYS A 222 13.30 -10.15 13.32
C LYS A 222 13.31 -11.45 12.52
N HIS A 223 12.14 -12.05 12.32
CA HIS A 223 11.94 -13.29 11.55
C HIS A 223 11.42 -13.06 10.12
N VAL A 224 11.00 -11.83 9.80
CA VAL A 224 10.53 -11.47 8.46
C VAL A 224 11.71 -11.48 7.49
N THR A 225 11.51 -12.06 6.31
CA THR A 225 12.51 -12.13 5.24
C THR A 225 12.93 -10.72 4.84
N LYS A 226 14.22 -10.42 4.87
CA LYS A 226 14.77 -9.12 4.47
C LYS A 226 15.51 -9.27 3.16
N LEU A 227 15.08 -8.51 2.17
CA LEU A 227 15.68 -8.44 0.85
C LEU A 227 16.56 -7.19 0.80
N LYS A 228 17.83 -7.33 0.40
CA LYS A 228 18.74 -6.20 0.19
C LYS A 228 18.10 -5.19 -0.76
N GLU A 229 17.53 -5.70 -1.84
CA GLU A 229 16.73 -4.97 -2.83
C GLU A 229 15.41 -5.73 -3.07
N PHE A 230 15.31 -6.55 -4.12
CA PHE A 230 14.11 -7.33 -4.46
C PHE A 230 14.30 -8.85 -4.52
N ASP A 231 15.52 -9.35 -4.57
CA ASP A 231 15.83 -10.76 -4.85
C ASP A 231 16.86 -11.37 -3.89
N GLU A 232 17.90 -10.63 -3.52
CA GLU A 232 18.95 -11.09 -2.61
C GLU A 232 18.53 -10.95 -1.14
N GLN A 233 18.51 -12.07 -0.39
CA GLN A 233 18.25 -12.05 1.04
C GLN A 233 19.47 -11.55 1.84
N VAL A 234 19.21 -10.77 2.89
CA VAL A 234 20.23 -10.34 3.86
C VAL A 234 20.64 -11.54 4.72
N THR A 235 21.95 -11.73 4.93
CA THR A 235 22.44 -12.91 5.66
C THR A 235 22.19 -12.79 7.17
N LYS A 236 22.21 -13.94 7.86
CA LYS A 236 22.04 -13.96 9.33
C LYS A 236 23.18 -13.23 10.04
N GLU A 237 24.39 -13.30 9.50
CA GLU A 237 25.58 -12.62 10.02
C GLU A 237 25.45 -11.11 9.87
N GLU A 238 24.99 -10.63 8.71
CA GLU A 238 24.69 -9.20 8.47
C GLU A 238 23.63 -8.69 9.46
N LEU A 239 22.58 -9.47 9.71
CA LEU A 239 21.52 -9.11 10.66
C LEU A 239 22.01 -9.13 12.11
N ALA A 240 22.86 -10.09 12.49
CA ALA A 240 23.43 -10.17 13.83
C ALA A 240 24.31 -8.95 14.15
N GLY A 241 25.09 -8.46 13.17
CA GLY A 241 25.92 -7.27 13.30
C GLY A 241 25.16 -5.95 13.46
N LEU A 242 23.84 -5.93 13.25
CA LEU A 242 22.98 -4.76 13.51
C LEU A 242 22.44 -4.73 14.95
N ARG A 243 22.68 -5.78 15.73
CA ARG A 243 22.18 -5.94 17.11
C ARG A 243 23.20 -5.53 18.17
N SER A 244 24.44 -5.26 17.77
CA SER A 244 25.55 -4.78 18.59
C SER A 244 25.65 -3.26 18.57
#